data_AF-D8QGB5-F1
#
_entry.id   AF-D8QGB5-F1
#
_cell.length_a   1.000
_cell.length_b   1.000
_cell.length_c   1.000
_cell.angle_alpha   90.00
_cell.angle_beta   90.00
_cell.angle_gamma   90.00
#
_symmetry.space_group_name_H-M   'P 1'
#
loop_
_entity.id
_entity.type
_entity.pdbx_description
1 polymer ?
#
loop_
_entity_poly.entity_id
_entity_poly.type
_entity_poly.pdbx_seq_one_letter_code
_entity_poly.pdbx_strand_id
1 'polypeptide(L)'
;MRWISKEYGVRHVRISAYNSQANGKVEQVHWDIRQSLAKACGPQLNKWYNHLHFVWWADRVTLRKRLGVSPYFLVTGAHPLLPFDIAEATWLIDYPLRTLTREELIGYRARALAKHHAEV
;
A
#
# COMPACT_ATOMS: atom_id res chain seq x y z
N MET A 1 -27.88 0.09 -0.44
CA MET A 1 -27.09 1.34 -0.27
C MET A 1 -27.90 2.58 0.09
N ARG A 2 -29.19 2.73 -0.29
CA ARG A 2 -29.99 3.91 0.11
C ARG A 2 -30.11 4.06 1.64
N TRP A 3 -30.15 2.93 2.37
CA TRP A 3 -30.18 2.93 3.83
C TRP A 3 -28.93 3.56 4.45
N ILE A 4 -27.72 3.26 3.94
CA ILE A 4 -26.45 3.84 4.45
C ILE A 4 -26.44 5.37 4.29
N SER A 5 -26.92 5.85 3.15
CA SER A 5 -27.02 7.28 2.89
C SER A 5 -28.00 7.98 3.84
N LYS A 6 -29.12 7.31 4.14
CA LYS A 6 -30.14 7.81 5.08
C LYS A 6 -29.65 7.80 6.53
N GLU A 7 -28.96 6.74 6.93
CA GLU A 7 -28.50 6.53 8.31
C GLU A 7 -27.26 7.38 8.64
N TYR A 8 -26.28 7.42 7.74
CA TYR A 8 -24.97 8.01 7.99
C TYR A 8 -24.70 9.30 7.20
N GLY A 9 -25.69 9.81 6.45
CA GLY A 9 -25.53 11.00 5.60
C GLY A 9 -24.54 10.81 4.44
N VAL A 10 -24.10 9.58 4.15
CA VAL A 10 -23.10 9.31 3.11
C VAL A 10 -23.72 9.46 1.72
N ARG A 11 -23.26 10.44 0.94
CA ARG A 11 -23.69 10.63 -0.44
C ARG A 11 -23.08 9.56 -1.35
N HIS A 12 -23.91 8.70 -1.91
CA HIS A 12 -23.47 7.70 -2.87
C HIS A 12 -23.32 8.32 -4.28
N VAL A 13 -22.08 8.43 -4.76
CA VAL A 13 -21.77 8.86 -6.13
C VAL A 13 -21.77 7.63 -7.04
N ARG A 14 -22.61 7.64 -8.09
CA ARG A 14 -22.68 6.57 -9.07
C ARG A 14 -21.96 6.98 -10.35
N ILE A 15 -21.19 6.05 -10.89
CA ILE A 15 -20.55 6.18 -12.19
C ILE A 15 -21.43 5.46 -13.21
N SER A 16 -21.58 6.04 -14.40
CA SER A 16 -22.30 5.38 -15.50
C SER A 16 -21.56 4.12 -15.93
N ALA A 17 -22.31 3.11 -16.39
CA ALA A 17 -21.69 1.95 -17.03
C ALA A 17 -20.80 2.39 -18.20
N TYR A 18 -19.72 1.63 -18.45
CA TYR A 18 -18.75 1.88 -19.53
C TYR A 18 -17.99 3.21 -19.47
N ASN A 19 -17.97 3.90 -18.31
CA ASN A 19 -17.15 5.10 -18.10
C ASN A 19 -15.95 4.80 -17.17
N SER A 20 -14.96 4.07 -17.71
CA SER A 20 -13.74 3.71 -16.96
C SER A 20 -12.91 4.93 -16.54
N GLN A 21 -12.97 6.04 -17.30
CA GLN A 21 -12.22 7.26 -16.98
C GLN A 21 -12.67 7.89 -15.66
N ALA A 22 -13.96 7.87 -15.36
CA ALA A 22 -14.50 8.42 -14.11
C ALA A 22 -14.00 7.67 -12.85
N ASN A 23 -13.63 6.39 -12.99
CA ASN A 23 -13.09 5.58 -11.89
C ASN A 23 -11.58 5.36 -11.99
N GLY A 24 -10.92 5.91 -13.01
CA GLY A 24 -9.53 5.57 -13.35
C GLY A 24 -8.54 5.83 -12.22
N LYS A 25 -8.80 6.82 -11.36
CA LYS A 25 -7.94 7.09 -10.19
C LYS A 25 -7.97 5.96 -9.17
N VAL A 26 -9.15 5.41 -8.90
CA VAL A 26 -9.34 4.30 -7.97
C VAL A 26 -8.77 3.02 -8.57
N GLU A 27 -9.04 2.77 -9.86
CA GLU A 27 -8.54 1.62 -10.59
C GLU A 27 -7.01 1.58 -10.65
N GLN A 28 -6.37 2.74 -10.90
CA GLN A 28 -4.91 2.84 -10.89
C GLN A 28 -4.33 2.50 -9.51
N VAL A 29 -4.91 3.01 -8.43
CA VAL A 29 -4.42 2.70 -7.07
C VAL A 29 -4.62 1.22 -6.75
N HIS A 30 -5.76 0.63 -7.11
CA HIS A 30 -5.98 -0.81 -6.94
C HIS A 30 -5.00 -1.65 -7.75
N TRP A 31 -4.65 -1.21 -8.96
CA TRP A 31 -3.62 -1.86 -9.77
C TRP A 31 -2.25 -1.81 -9.07
N ASP A 32 -1.82 -0.64 -8.61
CA ASP A 32 -0.52 -0.48 -7.92
C ASP A 32 -0.43 -1.36 -6.66
N ILE A 33 -1.51 -1.44 -5.88
CA ILE A 33 -1.59 -2.31 -4.70
C ILE A 33 -1.53 -3.79 -5.09
N ARG A 34 -2.23 -4.19 -6.16
CA ARG A 34 -2.17 -5.57 -6.68
C ARG A 34 -0.76 -5.94 -7.14
N GLN A 35 -0.07 -5.04 -7.83
CA GLN A 35 1.32 -5.27 -8.24
C GLN A 35 2.23 -5.40 -7.02
N SER A 36 2.08 -4.51 -6.04
CA SER A 36 2.85 -4.55 -4.80
C SER A 36 2.63 -5.84 -3.99
N LEU A 37 1.37 -6.32 -3.94
CA LEU A 37 1.00 -7.61 -3.37
C LEU A 37 1.70 -8.77 -4.07
N ALA A 38 1.69 -8.81 -5.41
CA ALA A 38 2.38 -9.85 -6.15
C ALA A 38 3.89 -9.86 -5.85
N LYS A 39 4.51 -8.68 -5.73
CA LYS A 39 5.92 -8.55 -5.34
C LYS A 39 6.20 -8.96 -3.89
N ALA A 40 5.27 -8.70 -2.97
CA ALA A 40 5.40 -9.10 -1.57
C ALA A 40 5.29 -10.63 -1.39
N CYS A 41 4.39 -11.29 -2.12
CA CYS A 41 4.14 -12.72 -2.00
C CYS A 41 5.20 -13.59 -2.69
N GLY A 42 5.88 -13.04 -3.70
CA GLY A 42 6.81 -13.79 -4.53
C GLY A 42 6.12 -15.01 -5.17
N PRO A 43 6.67 -16.23 -5.04
CA PRO A 43 6.07 -17.43 -5.64
C PRO A 43 4.76 -17.88 -4.98
N GLN A 44 4.48 -17.48 -3.73
CA GLN A 44 3.30 -17.94 -2.96
C GLN A 44 2.10 -16.99 -3.13
N LEU A 45 1.68 -16.74 -4.37
CA LEU A 45 0.59 -15.80 -4.67
C LEU A 45 -0.75 -16.19 -4.04
N ASN A 46 -0.97 -17.47 -3.74
CA ASN A 46 -2.16 -17.99 -3.06
C ASN A 46 -2.32 -17.51 -1.61
N LYS A 47 -1.25 -17.01 -0.98
CA LYS A 47 -1.26 -16.51 0.40
C LYS A 47 -1.22 -14.98 0.47
N TRP A 48 -1.71 -14.30 -0.57
CA TRP A 48 -1.69 -12.84 -0.66
C TRP A 48 -2.38 -12.12 0.50
N TYR A 49 -3.41 -12.73 1.08
CA TYR A 49 -4.14 -12.16 2.21
C TYR A 49 -3.24 -11.96 3.45
N ASN A 50 -2.22 -12.81 3.64
CA ASN A 50 -1.25 -12.66 4.73
C ASN A 50 -0.35 -11.43 4.56
N HIS A 51 -0.14 -10.97 3.32
CA HIS A 51 0.70 -9.80 3.02
C HIS A 51 -0.10 -8.51 2.86
N LEU A 52 -1.43 -8.59 2.79
CA LEU A 52 -2.30 -7.47 2.46
C LEU A 52 -2.11 -6.29 3.41
N HIS A 53 -2.17 -6.51 4.71
CA HIS A 53 -2.06 -5.46 5.71
C HIS A 53 -0.66 -4.82 5.71
N PHE A 54 0.41 -5.60 5.52
CA PHE A 54 1.77 -5.08 5.37
C PHE A 54 1.94 -4.23 4.11
N VAL A 55 1.35 -4.64 2.98
CA VAL A 55 1.37 -3.86 1.74
C VAL A 55 0.61 -2.55 1.89
N TRP A 56 -0.57 -2.56 2.53
CA TRP A 56 -1.31 -1.34 2.80
C TRP A 56 -0.54 -0.38 3.70
N TRP A 57 0.09 -0.90 4.75
CA TRP A 57 0.94 -0.08 5.61
C TRP A 57 2.12 0.51 4.83
N ALA A 58 2.84 -0.33 4.07
CA ALA A 58 3.96 0.09 3.24
C ALA A 58 3.56 1.15 2.19
N ASP A 59 2.39 1.05 1.55
CA ASP A 59 1.90 2.07 0.60
C ASP A 59 1.65 3.43 1.29
N ARG A 60 1.07 3.40 2.50
CA ARG A 60 0.73 4.62 3.27
C ARG A 60 1.96 5.37 3.73
N VAL A 61 3.03 4.66 4.09
CA VAL A 61 4.27 5.26 4.61
C VAL A 61 5.30 5.56 3.52
N THR A 62 5.12 5.00 2.32
CA THR A 62 6.01 5.27 1.18
C THR A 62 5.64 6.56 0.47
N LEU A 63 6.67 7.35 0.14
CA LEU A 63 6.52 8.60 -0.60
C LEU A 63 5.85 8.38 -1.96
N ARG A 64 4.94 9.28 -2.34
CA ARG A 64 4.37 9.31 -3.69
C ARG A 64 5.13 10.32 -4.53
N LYS A 65 5.79 9.86 -5.61
CA LYS A 65 6.61 10.71 -6.51
C LYS A 65 5.91 12.00 -6.95
N ARG A 66 4.61 11.94 -7.25
CA ARG A 66 3.81 13.11 -7.66
C ARG A 66 3.53 14.12 -6.55
N LEU A 67 3.53 13.67 -5.28
CA LEU A 67 3.17 14.50 -4.13
C LEU A 67 4.41 14.93 -3.33
N GLY A 68 5.54 14.24 -3.47
CA GLY A 68 6.75 14.47 -2.67
C GLY A 68 6.64 13.97 -1.22
N VAL A 69 5.44 13.63 -0.75
CA VAL A 69 5.16 13.17 0.62
C VAL A 69 4.42 11.83 0.63
N SER A 70 4.38 11.17 1.80
CA SER A 70 3.63 9.93 1.99
C SER A 70 2.15 10.20 2.30
N PRO A 71 1.22 9.30 1.95
CA PRO A 71 -0.18 9.41 2.36
C PRO A 71 -0.37 9.56 3.87
N TYR A 72 0.47 8.88 4.67
CA TYR A 72 0.46 9.00 6.12
C TYR A 72 0.72 10.44 6.57
N PHE A 73 1.74 11.09 6.00
CA PHE A 73 2.06 12.49 6.30
C PHE A 73 0.92 13.43 5.91
N LEU A 74 0.26 13.21 4.76
CA LEU A 74 -0.86 14.03 4.32
C LEU A 74 -2.06 14.01 5.29
N VAL A 75 -2.27 12.89 5.98
CA VAL A 75 -3.39 12.74 6.91
C VAL A 75 -3.02 13.21 8.31
N THR A 76 -1.79 12.95 8.75
CA THR A 76 -1.38 13.14 10.15
C THR A 76 -0.54 14.40 10.39
N GLY A 77 0.06 14.96 9.34
CA GLY A 77 1.06 16.04 9.45
C GLY A 77 2.41 15.59 10.01
N ALA A 78 2.60 14.31 10.28
CA ALA A 78 3.82 13.75 10.87
C ALA A 78 4.42 12.66 10.00
N HIS A 79 5.75 12.54 10.01
CA HIS A 79 6.42 11.44 9.32
C HIS A 79 6.24 10.15 10.13
N PRO A 80 5.93 9.01 9.48
CA PRO A 80 5.84 7.74 10.18
C PRO A 80 7.24 7.33 10.65
N LEU A 81 7.35 6.84 11.88
CA LEU A 81 8.53 6.14 12.36
C LEU A 81 8.39 4.66 11.99
N LEU A 82 9.26 4.17 11.13
CA LEU A 82 9.25 2.78 10.71
C LEU A 82 10.28 1.96 11.49
N PRO A 83 10.06 0.65 11.67
CA PRO A 83 11.08 -0.23 12.28
C PRO A 83 12.44 -0.13 11.57
N PHE A 84 12.42 0.12 10.25
CA PHE A 84 13.63 0.29 9.43
C PHE A 84 14.32 1.65 9.60
N ASP A 85 13.67 2.64 10.22
CA ASP A 85 14.27 3.94 10.54
C ASP A 85 15.02 3.92 11.88
N ILE A 86 14.72 2.94 12.75
CA ILE A 86 15.20 2.87 14.15
C ILE A 86 16.15 1.69 14.38
N ALA A 87 15.85 0.52 13.79
CA ALA A 87 16.61 -0.71 14.00
C ALA A 87 16.99 -1.37 12.67
N GLU A 88 17.83 -2.41 12.74
CA GLU A 88 18.36 -3.24 11.66
C GLU A 88 17.31 -3.92 10.75
N ALA A 89 16.03 -3.53 10.81
CA ALA A 89 14.97 -4.08 9.97
C ALA A 89 15.22 -3.88 8.45
N THR A 90 16.09 -2.95 8.07
CA THR A 90 16.59 -2.84 6.68
C THR A 90 17.42 -4.06 6.26
N TRP A 91 18.06 -4.76 7.18
CA TRP A 91 18.84 -5.99 6.94
C TRP A 91 18.01 -7.27 6.92
N LEU A 92 16.73 -7.22 7.30
CA LEU A 92 15.84 -8.39 7.24
C LEU A 92 15.63 -8.91 5.83
N ILE A 93 15.89 -8.08 4.81
CA ILE A 93 15.79 -8.48 3.41
C ILE A 93 16.91 -7.84 2.61
N ASP A 94 17.47 -8.64 1.72
CA ASP A 94 18.39 -8.14 0.70
C ASP A 94 17.63 -7.32 -0.36
N TYR A 95 18.02 -6.06 -0.49
CA TYR A 95 17.52 -5.16 -1.52
C TYR A 95 18.44 -5.25 -2.74
N PRO A 96 17.88 -5.42 -3.96
CA PRO A 96 18.72 -5.51 -5.13
C PRO A 96 19.43 -4.17 -5.38
N LEU A 97 20.70 -4.25 -5.79
CA LEU A 97 21.53 -3.09 -6.13
C LEU A 97 21.15 -2.50 -7.51
N ARG A 98 19.86 -2.16 -7.67
CA ARG A 98 19.30 -1.47 -8.83
C ARG A 98 18.17 -0.56 -8.39
N THR A 99 17.78 0.36 -9.27
CA THR A 99 16.56 1.15 -9.08
C THR A 99 15.34 0.23 -9.02
N LEU A 100 14.55 0.36 -7.96
CA LEU A 100 13.30 -0.34 -7.77
C LEU A 100 12.14 0.48 -8.31
N THR A 101 11.12 -0.19 -8.86
CA THR A 101 9.83 0.46 -9.05
C THR A 101 9.17 0.72 -7.69
N ARG A 102 8.16 1.59 -7.66
CA ARG A 102 7.42 1.89 -6.42
C ARG A 102 6.78 0.62 -5.85
N GLU A 103 6.20 -0.21 -6.71
CA GLU A 103 5.49 -1.43 -6.35
C GLU A 103 6.46 -2.48 -5.82
N GLU A 104 7.67 -2.55 -6.40
CA GLU A 104 8.74 -3.39 -5.86
C GLU A 104 9.17 -2.91 -4.48
N LEU A 105 9.43 -1.61 -4.31
CA LEU A 105 9.81 -1.04 -3.02
C LEU A 105 8.76 -1.31 -1.94
N ILE A 106 7.47 -1.13 -2.26
CA ILE A 106 6.36 -1.45 -1.36
C ILE A 106 6.35 -2.95 -1.04
N GLY A 107 6.56 -3.80 -2.04
CA GLY A 107 6.63 -5.25 -1.85
C GLY A 107 7.76 -5.68 -0.92
N TYR A 108 8.98 -5.13 -1.09
CA TYR A 108 10.11 -5.38 -0.20
C TYR A 108 9.84 -4.86 1.22
N ARG A 109 9.34 -3.63 1.37
CA ARG A 109 8.97 -3.08 2.69
C ARG A 109 7.90 -3.93 3.38
N ALA A 110 6.89 -4.41 2.65
CA ALA A 110 5.86 -5.28 3.19
C ALA A 110 6.44 -6.61 3.69
N ARG A 111 7.41 -7.19 2.97
CA ARG A 111 8.13 -8.38 3.44
C ARG A 111 8.96 -8.08 4.69
N ALA A 112 9.57 -6.90 4.82
CA ALA A 112 10.43 -6.56 5.96
C ALA A 112 9.58 -6.47 7.22
N LEU A 113 8.41 -5.81 7.10
CA LEU A 113 7.40 -5.73 8.14
C LEU A 113 6.88 -7.11 8.54
N ALA A 114 6.62 -7.98 7.56
CA ALA A 114 6.15 -9.33 7.83
C ALA A 114 7.17 -10.17 8.61
N LYS A 115 8.46 -10.05 8.27
CA LYS A 115 9.54 -10.73 9.01
C LYS A 115 9.71 -10.17 10.41
N HIS A 116 9.79 -8.85 10.55
CA HIS A 116 9.87 -8.19 11.85
C HIS A 116 8.70 -8.59 12.76
N HIS A 117 7.47 -8.66 12.22
CA HIS A 117 6.30 -9.10 12.98
C HIS A 117 6.36 -10.57 13.41
N ALA A 118 7.12 -11.41 12.71
CA ALA A 118 7.31 -12.81 13.08
C ALA A 118 8.45 -13.02 14.10
N GLU A 119 9.40 -12.07 14.18
CA GLU A 119 10.56 -12.13 15.08
C GLU A 119 10.30 -11.46 16.44
N VAL A 120 9.30 -10.57 16.53
CA VAL A 120 8.82 -9.91 17.77
C VAL A 120 7.62 -10.66 18.34
#